data_AF-A0A0M8UYV6-F1
#
_entry.id   AF-A0A0M8UYV6-F1
#
_cell.length_a   1.000
_cell.length_b   1.000
_cell.length_c   1.000
_cell.angle_alpha   90.00
_cell.angle_beta   90.00
_cell.angle_gamma   90.00
#
_symmetry.space_group_name_H-M   'P 1'
#
loop_
_entity.id
_entity.type
_entity.pdbx_description
1 polymer ?
#
loop_
_entity_poly.entity_id
_entity_poly.type
_entity_poly.pdbx_seq_one_letter_code
_entity_poly.pdbx_strand_id
1 'polypeptide(L)'
;MALPPQDERTLPAAVLQDVDQHPLERTLADVQMLIETHGHVIVVCSRAVPAAVTRRLHTIRSILESDRIALFSPELPPLGLAVLARQLRQLASCDLGPGVLASAGRLLTHYIHAGAQLGSVARLDRVPVGLKSHARSWMPGSQFGVIAHPEPRLVKIAPDATLRGPEFATWMLVAKGQLQSDWVSASLAPAWSVQGLREVPLPAESADWWGTGKLIEFCTYLPDLSVLYQLVSSVRRSRCHWCGIEVIGDRCVFCSATAPDHAPTHENRIPAR
;
A
#
# COMPACT_ATOMS: atom_id res chain seq x y z
N MET A 1 -10.70 6.07 0.79
CA MET A 1 -9.44 5.41 1.19
C MET A 1 -8.96 5.68 2.63
N ALA A 2 -9.44 6.68 3.39
CA ALA A 2 -8.95 6.91 4.76
C ALA A 2 -9.67 6.04 5.79
N LEU A 3 -8.98 5.04 6.36
CA LEU A 3 -9.52 4.23 7.46
C LEU A 3 -9.60 5.04 8.77
N PRO A 4 -10.56 4.73 9.66
CA PRO A 4 -10.56 5.28 11.01
C PRO A 4 -9.26 4.94 11.76
N PRO A 5 -8.93 5.70 12.81
CA PRO A 5 -7.79 5.39 13.67
C PRO A 5 -7.88 3.97 14.23
N GLN A 6 -6.75 3.29 14.37
CA GLN A 6 -6.69 1.95 14.97
C GLN A 6 -6.72 2.04 16.50
N ASP A 7 -6.09 3.09 17.02
CA ASP A 7 -5.90 3.40 18.44
C ASP A 7 -5.86 4.94 18.62
N GLU A 8 -5.83 5.39 19.88
CA GLU A 8 -5.82 6.83 20.24
C GLU A 8 -4.56 7.57 19.77
N ARG A 9 -3.47 6.85 19.47
CA ARG A 9 -2.20 7.43 19.01
C ARG A 9 -2.15 7.60 17.49
N THR A 10 -3.08 6.99 16.76
CA THR A 10 -3.12 7.06 15.30
C THR A 10 -3.44 8.49 14.87
N LEU A 11 -2.48 9.16 14.22
CA LEU A 11 -2.67 10.53 13.74
C LEU A 11 -3.85 10.65 12.76
N PRO A 12 -4.55 11.79 12.70
CA PRO A 12 -5.63 12.02 11.74
C PRO A 12 -5.11 11.93 10.29
N ALA A 13 -5.97 11.52 9.36
CA ALA A 13 -5.63 11.52 7.94
C ALA A 13 -5.98 12.87 7.31
N ALA A 14 -5.03 13.48 6.60
CA ALA A 14 -5.32 14.53 5.65
C ALA A 14 -5.73 13.89 4.31
N VAL A 15 -6.95 14.16 3.84
CA VAL A 15 -7.46 13.61 2.58
C VAL A 15 -7.52 14.72 1.55
N LEU A 16 -6.66 14.61 0.53
CA LEU A 16 -6.69 15.49 -0.64
C LEU A 16 -7.74 14.95 -1.62
N GLN A 17 -8.96 15.49 -1.57
CA GLN A 17 -10.06 15.10 -2.46
C GLN A 17 -9.93 15.79 -3.81
N ASP A 18 -10.33 15.10 -4.88
CA ASP A 18 -10.51 15.67 -6.23
C ASP A 18 -9.37 16.56 -6.72
N VAL A 19 -8.14 16.14 -6.43
CA VAL A 19 -6.88 16.86 -6.70
C VAL A 19 -6.74 17.30 -8.17
N ASP A 20 -7.26 16.51 -9.10
CA ASP A 20 -7.24 16.84 -10.52
C ASP A 20 -8.36 17.80 -10.95
N GLN A 21 -9.46 17.86 -10.21
CA GLN A 21 -10.65 18.67 -10.52
C GLN A 21 -10.61 20.07 -9.87
N HIS A 22 -9.98 20.22 -8.71
CA HIS A 22 -9.84 21.51 -8.07
C HIS A 22 -8.82 22.42 -8.79
N PRO A 23 -8.98 23.76 -8.68
CA PRO A 23 -7.97 24.71 -9.14
C PRO A 23 -6.60 24.38 -8.54
N LEU A 24 -5.54 24.58 -9.34
CA LEU A 24 -4.17 24.25 -8.94
C LEU A 24 -3.77 25.05 -7.69
N GLU A 25 -4.12 26.33 -7.66
CA GLU A 25 -3.81 27.27 -6.58
C GLU A 25 -4.40 26.83 -5.25
N ARG A 26 -5.63 26.30 -5.28
CA ARG A 26 -6.30 25.77 -4.08
C ARG A 26 -5.57 24.54 -3.55
N THR A 27 -5.29 23.58 -4.43
CA THR A 27 -4.59 22.35 -4.04
C THR A 27 -3.16 22.63 -3.56
N LEU A 28 -2.50 23.62 -4.18
CA LEU A 28 -1.18 24.11 -3.76
C LEU A 28 -1.23 24.69 -2.35
N ALA A 29 -2.22 25.54 -2.05
CA ALA A 29 -2.41 26.14 -0.73
C ALA A 29 -2.69 25.08 0.34
N ASP A 30 -3.53 24.08 0.04
CA ASP A 30 -3.83 22.97 0.96
C ASP A 30 -2.56 22.18 1.30
N VAL A 31 -1.75 21.84 0.29
CA VAL A 31 -0.48 21.11 0.50
C VAL A 31 0.55 21.97 1.23
N GLN A 32 0.64 23.26 0.91
CA GLN A 32 1.53 24.19 1.60
C GLN A 32 1.16 24.31 3.08
N MET A 33 -0.14 24.42 3.41
CA MET A 33 -0.61 24.46 4.80
C MET A 33 -0.21 23.20 5.57
N LEU A 34 -0.34 22.02 4.95
CA LEU A 34 0.07 20.75 5.58
C LEU A 34 1.59 20.73 5.85
N ILE A 35 2.39 21.21 4.91
CA ILE A 35 3.84 21.28 5.05
C ILE A 35 4.26 22.26 6.16
N GLU A 36 3.66 23.44 6.23
CA GLU A 36 3.97 24.41 7.28
C GLU A 36 3.52 23.93 8.66
N THR A 37 2.41 23.16 8.73
CA THR A 37 1.90 22.61 9.99
C THR A 37 2.68 21.40 10.49
N HIS A 38 3.09 20.50 9.58
CA HIS A 38 3.63 19.17 9.93
C HIS A 38 5.09 18.96 9.50
N GLY A 39 5.70 19.94 8.84
CA GLY A 39 7.06 19.89 8.33
C GLY A 39 7.19 19.07 7.04
N HIS A 40 6.69 17.84 7.00
CA HIS A 40 6.77 16.94 5.83
C HIS A 40 5.43 16.28 5.54
N VAL A 41 5.17 16.01 4.25
CA VAL A 41 3.94 15.36 3.78
C VAL A 41 4.31 14.09 3.01
N ILE A 42 3.70 12.97 3.39
CA ILE A 42 3.77 11.70 2.66
C ILE A 42 2.41 11.46 2.01
N VAL A 43 2.34 11.63 0.70
CA VAL A 43 1.13 11.37 -0.08
C VAL A 43 1.12 9.89 -0.46
N VAL A 44 0.16 9.15 0.09
CA VAL A 44 -0.09 7.75 -0.28
C VAL A 44 -1.23 7.72 -1.30
N CYS A 45 -0.95 7.30 -2.52
CA CYS A 45 -1.95 7.28 -3.59
C CYS A 45 -1.95 5.95 -4.37
N SER A 46 -3.12 5.55 -4.85
CA SER A 46 -3.27 4.32 -5.64
C SER A 46 -2.63 4.51 -7.00
N ARG A 47 -2.00 3.46 -7.56
CA ARG A 47 -1.59 3.48 -8.98
C ARG A 47 -2.76 3.50 -9.96
N ALA A 48 -3.98 3.24 -9.48
CA ALA A 48 -5.19 3.29 -10.29
C ALA A 48 -5.82 4.69 -10.42
N VAL A 49 -5.28 5.71 -9.74
CA VAL A 49 -5.77 7.09 -9.90
C VAL A 49 -5.58 7.58 -11.35
N PRO A 50 -6.42 8.51 -11.85
CA PRO A 50 -6.22 9.13 -13.15
C PRO A 50 -4.82 9.73 -13.27
N ALA A 51 -4.21 9.65 -14.46
CA ALA A 51 -2.90 10.25 -14.71
C ALA A 51 -2.86 11.77 -14.47
N ALA A 52 -4.02 12.44 -14.49
CA ALA A 52 -4.16 13.85 -14.10
C ALA A 52 -3.81 14.09 -12.62
N VAL A 53 -4.20 13.19 -11.71
CA VAL A 53 -3.89 13.28 -10.27
C VAL A 53 -2.39 13.18 -10.05
N THR A 54 -1.74 12.16 -10.62
CA THR A 54 -0.28 11.99 -10.50
C THR A 54 0.48 13.18 -11.06
N ARG A 55 0.08 13.67 -12.26
CA ARG A 55 0.68 14.87 -12.85
C ARG A 55 0.50 16.09 -11.95
N ARG A 56 -0.70 16.32 -11.39
CA ARG A 56 -0.98 17.43 -10.47
C ARG A 56 -0.07 17.37 -9.25
N LEU A 57 0.08 16.20 -8.62
CA LEU A 57 0.95 16.04 -7.46
C LEU A 57 2.43 16.35 -7.77
N HIS A 58 2.91 15.91 -8.95
CA HIS A 58 4.25 16.28 -9.41
C HIS A 58 4.37 17.79 -9.69
N THR A 59 3.37 18.42 -10.32
CA THR A 59 3.35 19.87 -10.54
C THR A 59 3.41 20.65 -9.23
N ILE A 60 2.60 20.26 -8.23
CA ILE A 60 2.62 20.88 -6.89
C ILE A 60 4.01 20.76 -6.26
N ARG A 61 4.62 19.57 -6.31
CA ARG A 61 5.97 19.37 -5.78
C ARG A 61 7.00 20.24 -6.48
N SER A 62 6.91 20.38 -7.81
CA SER A 62 7.82 21.23 -8.57
C SER A 62 7.63 22.72 -8.25
N ILE A 63 6.39 23.20 -8.13
CA ILE A 63 6.10 24.62 -7.82
C ILE A 63 6.57 25.00 -6.41
N LEU A 64 6.41 24.09 -5.44
CA LEU A 64 6.85 24.34 -4.07
C LEU A 64 8.37 24.17 -3.89
N GLU A 65 9.09 23.69 -4.91
CA GLU A 65 10.54 23.43 -4.88
C GLU A 65 10.99 22.70 -3.60
N SER A 66 10.16 21.76 -3.15
CA SER A 66 10.25 21.22 -1.79
C SER A 66 10.56 19.73 -1.78
N ASP A 67 11.67 19.37 -1.14
CA ASP A 67 11.99 18.00 -0.75
C ASP A 67 11.18 17.52 0.47
N ARG A 68 10.15 18.28 0.89
CA ARG A 68 9.26 17.95 2.02
C ARG A 68 8.01 17.18 1.60
N ILE A 69 7.87 16.82 0.32
CA ILE A 69 6.73 16.04 -0.22
C ILE A 69 7.22 14.71 -0.80
N ALA A 70 6.84 13.62 -0.15
CA ALA A 70 7.04 12.26 -0.66
C ALA A 70 5.77 11.80 -1.38
N LEU A 71 5.91 11.31 -2.62
CA LEU A 71 4.83 10.67 -3.36
C LEU A 71 5.06 9.16 -3.36
N PHE A 72 4.13 8.42 -2.74
CA PHE A 72 4.25 6.99 -2.54
C PHE A 72 3.04 6.25 -3.10
N SER A 73 3.29 5.45 -4.14
CA SER A 73 2.25 4.71 -4.89
C SER A 73 2.60 3.23 -5.00
N PRO A 74 2.43 2.44 -3.92
CA PRO A 74 2.68 1.01 -3.97
C PRO A 74 1.63 0.29 -4.83
N GLU A 75 1.97 -0.91 -5.29
CA GLU A 75 1.08 -1.79 -6.05
C GLU A 75 0.13 -2.55 -5.11
N LEU A 76 -0.76 -1.81 -4.45
CA LEU A 76 -1.77 -2.36 -3.57
C LEU A 76 -3.18 -2.05 -4.09
N PRO A 77 -4.15 -2.96 -3.87
CA PRO A 77 -5.55 -2.63 -4.06
C PRO A 77 -6.02 -1.62 -3.00
N PRO A 78 -7.18 -0.95 -3.20
CA PRO A 78 -7.57 0.20 -2.39
C PRO A 78 -7.65 -0.06 -0.88
N LEU A 79 -8.11 -1.23 -0.43
CA LEU A 79 -8.14 -1.57 0.99
C LEU A 79 -6.71 -1.79 1.54
N GLY A 80 -5.84 -2.44 0.76
CA GLY A 80 -4.43 -2.60 1.14
C GLY A 80 -3.70 -1.27 1.28
N LEU A 81 -3.95 -0.34 0.35
CA LEU A 81 -3.41 1.00 0.42
C LEU A 81 -3.94 1.78 1.64
N ALA A 82 -5.23 1.64 1.93
CA ALA A 82 -5.88 2.27 3.08
C ALA A 82 -5.30 1.77 4.42
N VAL A 83 -5.03 0.47 4.51
CA VAL A 83 -4.35 -0.17 5.64
C VAL A 83 -2.92 0.36 5.80
N LEU A 84 -2.16 0.43 4.72
CA LEU A 84 -0.79 0.95 4.74
C LEU A 84 -0.76 2.41 5.21
N ALA A 85 -1.64 3.25 4.67
CA ALA A 85 -1.77 4.64 5.09
C ALA A 85 -2.10 4.76 6.59
N ARG A 86 -2.93 3.85 7.15
CA ARG A 86 -3.20 3.81 8.59
C ARG A 86 -1.96 3.40 9.40
N GLN A 87 -1.22 2.38 8.99
CA GLN A 87 0.00 1.97 9.70
C GLN A 87 1.08 3.06 9.68
N LEU A 88 1.22 3.79 8.58
CA LEU A 88 2.10 4.96 8.52
C LEU A 88 1.66 6.06 9.49
N ARG A 89 0.35 6.32 9.64
CA ARG A 89 -0.14 7.28 10.64
C ARG A 89 0.07 6.83 12.08
N GLN A 90 0.03 5.52 12.35
CA GLN A 90 0.38 5.00 13.67
C GLN A 90 1.87 5.22 13.96
N LEU A 91 2.74 4.87 13.02
CA LEU A 91 4.20 5.07 13.15
C LEU A 91 4.61 6.54 13.19
N ALA A 92 3.84 7.43 12.57
CA ALA A 92 4.08 8.88 12.63
C ALA A 92 3.93 9.46 14.05
N SER A 93 3.29 8.74 14.97
CA SER A 93 3.25 9.10 16.40
C SER A 93 4.52 8.70 17.17
N CYS A 94 5.42 7.94 16.55
CA CYS A 94 6.68 7.49 17.13
C CYS A 94 7.85 8.41 16.74
N ASP A 95 9.00 8.21 17.37
CA ASP A 95 10.24 8.95 17.09
C ASP A 95 10.93 8.41 15.81
N LEU A 96 10.31 8.66 14.66
CA LEU A 96 10.82 8.31 13.34
C LEU A 96 10.91 9.57 12.48
N GLY A 97 12.10 9.81 11.90
CA GLY A 97 12.28 10.88 10.93
C GLY A 97 11.41 10.69 9.67
N PRO A 98 11.10 11.77 8.93
CA PRO A 98 10.16 11.72 7.80
C PRO A 98 10.62 10.78 6.69
N GLY A 99 11.93 10.72 6.41
CA GLY A 99 12.47 9.80 5.40
C GLY A 99 12.41 8.34 5.81
N VAL A 100 12.65 8.03 7.08
CA VAL A 100 12.48 6.67 7.63
C VAL A 100 11.02 6.27 7.56
N LEU A 101 10.10 7.14 7.99
CA LEU A 101 8.66 6.89 7.93
C LEU A 101 8.16 6.69 6.49
N ALA A 102 8.54 7.56 5.55
CA ALA A 102 8.16 7.42 4.15
C ALA A 102 8.71 6.12 3.53
N SER A 103 9.95 5.77 3.86
CA SER A 103 10.60 4.55 3.36
C SER A 103 10.03 3.28 4.00
N ALA A 104 9.58 3.36 5.26
CA ALA A 104 8.88 2.27 5.95
C ALA A 104 7.64 1.82 5.17
N GLY A 105 7.00 2.69 4.40
CA GLY A 105 5.90 2.31 3.52
C GLY A 105 6.22 1.11 2.63
N ARG A 106 7.44 1.04 2.08
CA ARG A 106 7.89 -0.10 1.24
C ARG A 106 8.17 -1.36 2.06
N LEU A 107 8.74 -1.20 3.26
CA LEU A 107 8.94 -2.33 4.16
C LEU A 107 7.59 -2.95 4.55
N LEU A 108 6.65 -2.10 4.95
CA LEU A 108 5.33 -2.51 5.43
C LEU A 108 4.47 -3.17 4.35
N THR A 109 4.67 -2.85 3.07
CA THR A 109 3.94 -3.56 2.00
C THR A 109 4.21 -5.06 2.05
N HIS A 110 5.43 -5.51 2.40
CA HIS A 110 5.74 -6.94 2.52
C HIS A 110 4.93 -7.67 3.60
N TYR A 111 4.34 -6.93 4.54
CA TYR A 111 3.51 -7.49 5.62
C TYR A 111 2.01 -7.37 5.36
N ILE A 112 1.63 -6.98 4.14
CA ILE A 112 0.24 -6.85 3.70
C ILE A 112 -0.09 -7.99 2.73
N HIS A 113 -1.13 -8.78 3.03
CA HIS A 113 -1.75 -9.64 2.01
C HIS A 113 -3.11 -9.05 1.66
N ALA A 114 -3.26 -8.64 0.40
CA ALA A 114 -4.45 -7.95 -0.06
C ALA A 114 -5.05 -8.65 -1.27
N GLY A 115 -6.38 -8.81 -1.24
CA GLY A 115 -7.11 -9.60 -2.20
C GLY A 115 -8.60 -9.28 -2.20
N ALA A 116 -9.34 -10.00 -3.03
CA ALA A 116 -10.78 -9.93 -3.06
C ALA A 116 -11.41 -11.26 -3.45
N GLN A 117 -12.57 -11.52 -2.89
CA GLN A 117 -13.52 -12.44 -3.45
C GLN A 117 -14.33 -11.71 -4.53
N LEU A 118 -14.36 -12.23 -5.75
CA LEU A 118 -15.00 -11.61 -6.90
C LEU A 118 -16.10 -12.50 -7.47
N GLY A 119 -17.24 -11.89 -7.82
CA GLY A 119 -18.30 -12.55 -8.59
C GLY A 119 -18.06 -12.56 -10.11
N SER A 120 -17.00 -11.89 -10.58
CA SER A 120 -16.56 -11.90 -11.97
C SER A 120 -15.11 -11.42 -12.08
N VAL A 121 -14.35 -12.01 -13.01
CA VAL A 121 -12.96 -11.65 -13.33
C VAL A 121 -12.81 -11.14 -14.76
N ALA A 122 -13.92 -10.87 -15.45
CA ALA A 122 -13.94 -10.52 -16.88
C ALA A 122 -13.22 -9.21 -17.22
N ARG A 123 -13.10 -8.28 -16.27
CA ARG A 123 -12.40 -6.99 -16.40
C ARG A 123 -11.27 -6.84 -15.36
N LEU A 124 -10.71 -7.96 -14.92
CA LEU A 124 -9.61 -7.96 -13.94
C LEU A 124 -8.28 -7.68 -14.66
N ASP A 125 -8.07 -6.44 -15.05
CA ASP A 125 -6.91 -6.06 -15.87
C ASP A 125 -5.67 -5.72 -15.03
N ARG A 126 -5.86 -5.37 -13.75
CA ARG A 126 -4.79 -4.87 -12.86
C ARG A 126 -4.01 -5.96 -12.13
N VAL A 127 -4.54 -7.17 -12.06
CA VAL A 127 -3.88 -8.29 -11.41
C VAL A 127 -3.32 -9.19 -12.50
N PRO A 128 -1.99 -9.36 -12.62
CA PRO A 128 -1.36 -10.14 -13.69
C PRO A 128 -1.46 -11.65 -13.41
N VAL A 129 -2.69 -12.15 -13.30
CA VAL A 129 -2.99 -13.57 -13.20
C VAL A 129 -3.16 -14.13 -14.61
N GLY A 130 -2.57 -15.30 -14.88
CA GLY A 130 -2.65 -15.99 -16.17
C GLY A 130 -4.07 -16.45 -16.49
N LEU A 131 -4.96 -15.52 -16.83
CA LEU A 131 -6.40 -15.72 -16.91
C LEU A 131 -6.91 -16.15 -18.28
N LYS A 132 -6.11 -15.99 -19.34
CA LYS A 132 -6.64 -15.99 -20.71
C LYS A 132 -7.00 -17.38 -21.24
N SER A 133 -6.43 -18.47 -20.71
CA SER A 133 -6.70 -19.83 -21.21
C SER A 133 -7.83 -20.58 -20.48
N HIS A 134 -8.10 -20.30 -19.20
CA HIS A 134 -9.04 -21.12 -18.41
C HIS A 134 -10.36 -20.45 -18.00
N ALA A 135 -10.45 -19.11 -18.00
CA ALA A 135 -11.66 -18.39 -17.57
C ALA A 135 -12.89 -18.64 -18.47
N ARG A 136 -12.68 -18.93 -19.76
CA ARG A 136 -13.75 -19.24 -20.73
C ARG A 136 -14.50 -20.54 -20.42
N SER A 137 -13.95 -21.41 -19.57
CA SER A 137 -14.55 -22.70 -19.21
C SER A 137 -15.44 -22.66 -17.95
N TRP A 138 -15.54 -21.50 -17.30
CA TRP A 138 -16.21 -21.40 -16.01
C TRP A 138 -17.68 -21.00 -16.13
N MET A 139 -18.53 -21.84 -15.54
CA MET A 139 -19.98 -21.68 -15.56
C MET A 139 -20.43 -20.36 -14.89
N PRO A 140 -21.55 -19.76 -15.36
CA PRO A 140 -22.22 -18.66 -14.68
C PRO A 140 -22.46 -18.96 -13.21
N GLY A 141 -22.26 -17.97 -12.33
CA GLY A 141 -22.40 -18.13 -10.88
C GLY A 141 -21.12 -18.54 -10.14
N SER A 142 -20.02 -18.81 -10.84
CA SER A 142 -18.72 -19.05 -10.21
C SER A 142 -18.22 -17.82 -9.44
N GLN A 143 -17.61 -18.05 -8.27
CA GLN A 143 -16.92 -17.03 -7.48
C GLN A 143 -15.41 -17.29 -7.50
N PHE A 144 -14.63 -16.24 -7.35
CA PHE A 144 -13.17 -16.27 -7.49
C PHE A 144 -12.50 -15.69 -6.27
N GLY A 145 -11.49 -16.36 -5.74
CA GLY A 145 -10.58 -15.81 -4.74
C GLY A 145 -9.36 -15.26 -5.46
N VAL A 146 -9.07 -13.98 -5.28
CA VAL A 146 -7.95 -13.31 -5.94
C VAL A 146 -7.03 -12.69 -4.89
N ILE A 147 -5.74 -12.97 -4.99
CA ILE A 147 -4.68 -12.24 -4.29
C ILE A 147 -4.07 -11.26 -5.29
N ALA A 148 -4.01 -9.99 -4.92
CA ALA A 148 -3.31 -8.96 -5.67
C ALA A 148 -1.89 -8.74 -5.14
N HIS A 149 -1.69 -8.91 -3.83
CA HIS A 149 -0.42 -8.72 -3.15
C HIS A 149 -0.29 -9.73 -1.98
N PRO A 150 0.89 -10.31 -1.71
CA PRO A 150 2.19 -10.03 -2.33
C PRO A 150 2.39 -10.70 -3.69
N GLU A 151 1.83 -11.89 -3.90
CA GLU A 151 1.94 -12.60 -5.16
C GLU A 151 0.57 -12.71 -5.84
N PRO A 152 0.40 -12.19 -7.06
CA PRO A 152 -0.82 -12.34 -7.84
C PRO A 152 -1.23 -13.81 -8.00
N ARG A 153 -2.39 -14.17 -7.46
CA ARG A 153 -2.98 -15.52 -7.55
C ARG A 153 -4.47 -15.42 -7.78
N LEU A 154 -5.01 -16.38 -8.52
CA LEU A 154 -6.44 -16.49 -8.74
C LEU A 154 -6.83 -17.96 -8.64
N VAL A 155 -7.87 -18.22 -7.84
CA VAL A 155 -8.51 -19.53 -7.72
C VAL A 155 -10.00 -19.39 -7.95
N LYS A 156 -10.61 -20.41 -8.54
CA LYS A 156 -12.05 -20.58 -8.48
C LYS A 156 -12.41 -21.11 -7.10
N ILE A 157 -13.36 -20.47 -6.41
CA ILE A 157 -13.80 -20.90 -5.09
C ILE A 157 -14.57 -22.22 -5.23
N ALA A 158 -14.07 -23.24 -4.55
CA ALA A 158 -14.60 -24.59 -4.44
C ALA A 158 -14.12 -25.15 -3.08
N PRO A 159 -14.67 -26.26 -2.57
CA PRO A 159 -14.33 -26.80 -1.24
C PRO A 159 -12.82 -26.98 -1.00
N ASP A 160 -12.07 -27.40 -2.02
CA ASP A 160 -10.63 -27.66 -1.93
C ASP A 160 -9.75 -26.47 -2.35
N ALA A 161 -10.37 -25.34 -2.73
CA ALA A 161 -9.64 -24.17 -3.21
C ALA A 161 -8.94 -23.46 -2.05
N THR A 162 -7.62 -23.39 -2.12
CA THR A 162 -6.79 -22.74 -1.11
C THR A 162 -6.07 -21.52 -1.69
N LEU A 163 -5.92 -20.50 -0.85
CA LEU A 163 -5.05 -19.36 -1.11
C LEU A 163 -3.96 -19.37 -0.05
N ARG A 164 -2.70 -19.18 -0.45
CA ARG A 164 -1.60 -19.03 0.50
C ARG A 164 -1.77 -17.72 1.26
N GLY A 165 -1.77 -17.81 2.59
CA GLY A 165 -1.87 -16.68 3.50
C GLY A 165 -0.52 -16.25 4.07
N PRO A 166 -0.53 -15.23 4.96
CA PRO A 166 0.66 -14.81 5.69
C PRO A 166 1.21 -15.93 6.59
N GLU A 167 2.53 -15.97 6.75
CA GLU A 167 3.24 -16.90 7.65
C GLU A 167 3.47 -16.31 9.05
N PHE A 168 2.75 -15.24 9.37
CA PHE A 168 2.86 -14.49 10.62
C PHE A 168 1.47 -14.11 11.12
N ALA A 169 1.36 -13.82 12.41
CA ALA A 169 0.10 -13.45 13.05
C ALA A 169 -0.41 -12.11 12.50
N THR A 170 -1.62 -12.11 11.93
CA THR A 170 -2.23 -10.93 11.34
C THR A 170 -3.65 -10.71 11.83
N TRP A 171 -4.13 -9.48 11.70
CA TRP A 171 -5.55 -9.18 11.67
C TRP A 171 -6.00 -8.99 10.22
N MET A 172 -7.28 -9.19 9.96
CA MET A 172 -7.90 -9.00 8.65
C MET A 172 -8.95 -7.89 8.71
N LEU A 173 -8.91 -6.98 7.74
CA LEU A 173 -10.05 -6.14 7.39
C LEU A 173 -10.79 -6.76 6.21
N VAL A 174 -12.12 -6.68 6.26
CA VAL A 174 -13.02 -7.10 5.18
C VAL A 174 -13.90 -5.92 4.81
N ALA A 175 -14.06 -5.68 3.51
CA ALA A 175 -14.89 -4.60 3.00
C ALA A 175 -15.84 -5.15 1.93
N LYS A 176 -17.14 -5.13 2.24
CA LYS A 176 -18.16 -5.77 1.40
C LYS A 176 -18.67 -4.80 0.35
N GLY A 177 -18.67 -5.26 -0.91
CA GLY A 177 -19.41 -4.64 -2.00
C GLY A 177 -20.78 -5.27 -2.17
N GLN A 178 -21.19 -5.47 -3.42
CA GLN A 178 -22.51 -6.02 -3.78
C GLN A 178 -22.58 -7.55 -3.70
N LEU A 179 -21.46 -8.23 -3.42
CA LEU A 179 -21.41 -9.69 -3.33
C LEU A 179 -21.89 -10.14 -1.95
N GLN A 180 -22.85 -11.07 -1.94
CA GLN A 180 -23.32 -11.73 -0.72
C GLN A 180 -22.59 -13.06 -0.55
N SER A 181 -21.63 -13.10 0.36
CA SER A 181 -20.90 -14.30 0.75
C SER A 181 -20.21 -14.10 2.09
N ASP A 182 -20.01 -15.19 2.81
CA ASP A 182 -19.25 -15.26 4.06
C ASP A 182 -17.91 -15.98 3.89
N TRP A 183 -17.54 -16.42 2.68
CA TRP A 183 -16.33 -17.23 2.43
C TRP A 183 -15.05 -16.62 3.00
N VAL A 184 -14.89 -15.29 2.90
CA VAL A 184 -13.74 -14.58 3.48
C VAL A 184 -13.68 -14.77 5.00
N SER A 185 -14.80 -14.60 5.70
CA SER A 185 -14.86 -14.71 7.16
C SER A 185 -14.94 -16.15 7.66
N ALA A 186 -15.64 -17.04 6.95
CA ALA A 186 -15.96 -18.40 7.39
C ALA A 186 -14.92 -19.43 6.93
N SER A 187 -14.17 -19.16 5.86
CA SER A 187 -13.21 -20.12 5.29
C SER A 187 -11.80 -19.54 5.19
N LEU A 188 -11.64 -18.37 4.54
CA LEU A 188 -10.32 -17.79 4.29
C LEU A 188 -9.62 -17.35 5.59
N ALA A 189 -10.32 -16.60 6.43
CA ALA A 189 -9.78 -16.10 7.70
C ALA A 189 -9.30 -17.25 8.62
N PRO A 190 -10.08 -18.32 8.87
CA PRO A 190 -9.60 -19.50 9.60
C PRO A 190 -8.41 -20.19 8.91
N ALA A 191 -8.46 -20.39 7.59
CA ALA A 191 -7.38 -21.03 6.85
C ALA A 191 -6.05 -20.25 6.95
N TRP A 192 -6.12 -18.94 7.13
CA TRP A 192 -4.96 -18.05 7.33
C TRP A 192 -4.61 -17.84 8.81
N SER A 193 -5.31 -18.49 9.74
CA SER A 193 -5.10 -18.35 11.18
C SER A 193 -5.08 -16.89 11.64
N VAL A 194 -5.95 -16.05 11.08
CA VAL A 194 -6.01 -14.63 11.45
C VAL A 194 -6.49 -14.48 12.89
N GLN A 195 -5.86 -13.58 13.63
CA GLN A 195 -6.09 -13.39 15.07
C GLN A 195 -7.29 -12.47 15.36
N GLY A 196 -7.74 -11.73 14.35
CA GLY A 196 -8.89 -10.84 14.45
C GLY A 196 -9.40 -10.45 13.08
N LEU A 197 -10.70 -10.21 12.99
CA LEU A 197 -11.38 -9.80 11.76
C LEU A 197 -12.32 -8.63 12.05
N ARG A 198 -12.27 -7.59 11.20
CA ARG A 198 -13.18 -6.44 11.30
C ARG A 198 -13.73 -6.06 9.93
N GLU A 199 -14.99 -5.67 9.90
CA GLU A 199 -15.60 -5.10 8.70
C GLU A 199 -15.34 -3.59 8.65
N VAL A 200 -15.08 -3.08 7.45
CA VAL A 200 -14.93 -1.65 7.16
C VAL A 200 -15.72 -1.27 5.90
N PRO A 201 -16.08 0.02 5.72
CA PRO A 201 -16.68 0.46 4.47
C PRO A 201 -15.77 0.15 3.27
N LEU A 202 -16.38 -0.26 2.15
CA LEU A 202 -15.67 -0.47 0.90
C LEU A 202 -15.02 0.85 0.43
N PRO A 203 -13.69 0.87 0.16
CA PRO A 203 -13.08 2.02 -0.47
C PRO A 203 -13.78 2.36 -1.80
N ALA A 204 -13.99 3.65 -2.05
CA ALA A 204 -14.75 4.12 -3.21
C ALA A 204 -14.18 3.62 -4.55
N GLU A 205 -12.85 3.50 -4.62
CA GLU A 205 -12.11 3.11 -5.81
C GLU A 205 -12.07 1.59 -6.04
N SER A 206 -12.57 0.78 -5.10
CA SER A 206 -12.47 -0.69 -5.16
C SER A 206 -13.20 -1.29 -6.36
N ALA A 207 -14.42 -0.82 -6.67
CA ALA A 207 -15.18 -1.38 -7.80
C ALA A 207 -14.44 -1.17 -9.14
N ASP A 208 -13.86 0.01 -9.33
CA ASP A 208 -13.10 0.35 -10.54
C ASP A 208 -11.76 -0.38 -10.58
N TRP A 209 -11.08 -0.49 -9.43
CA TRP A 209 -9.79 -1.18 -9.33
C TRP A 209 -9.93 -2.67 -9.67
N TRP A 210 -10.93 -3.34 -9.09
CA TRP A 210 -11.21 -4.78 -9.29
C TRP A 210 -12.02 -5.07 -10.56
N GLY A 211 -12.55 -4.04 -11.24
CA GLY A 211 -13.33 -4.18 -12.48
C GLY A 211 -14.77 -4.66 -12.28
N THR A 212 -15.25 -4.76 -11.03
CA THR A 212 -16.61 -5.17 -10.68
C THR A 212 -17.01 -4.67 -9.29
N GLY A 213 -18.28 -4.30 -9.09
CA GLY A 213 -18.86 -4.02 -7.77
C GLY A 213 -19.32 -5.26 -7.01
N LYS A 214 -19.37 -6.43 -7.67
CA LYS A 214 -19.66 -7.73 -7.04
C LYS A 214 -18.39 -8.30 -6.41
N LEU A 215 -17.94 -7.68 -5.32
CA LEU A 215 -16.75 -8.08 -4.60
C LEU A 215 -16.92 -8.09 -3.07
N ILE A 216 -16.02 -8.78 -2.40
CA ILE A 216 -15.66 -8.57 -1.00
C ILE A 216 -14.14 -8.42 -0.97
N GLU A 217 -13.63 -7.23 -0.68
CA GLU A 217 -12.20 -6.97 -0.57
C GLU A 217 -11.71 -7.36 0.84
N PHE A 218 -10.50 -7.91 0.93
CA PHE A 218 -9.88 -8.24 2.20
C PHE A 218 -8.42 -7.84 2.23
N CYS A 219 -7.93 -7.51 3.41
CA CYS A 219 -6.55 -7.16 3.64
C CYS A 219 -6.09 -7.64 5.00
N THR A 220 -5.00 -8.39 5.07
CA THR A 220 -4.33 -8.69 6.33
C THR A 220 -3.22 -7.69 6.62
N TYR A 221 -2.94 -7.50 7.92
CA TYR A 221 -1.94 -6.57 8.41
C TYR A 221 -1.45 -6.94 9.81
N LEU A 222 -0.28 -6.41 10.17
CA LEU A 222 0.24 -6.46 11.54
C LEU A 222 -0.50 -5.42 12.41
N PRO A 223 -1.19 -5.83 13.48
CA PRO A 223 -2.02 -4.93 14.28
C PRO A 223 -1.25 -4.16 15.37
N ASP A 224 -0.08 -4.65 15.78
CA ASP A 224 0.67 -4.14 16.94
C ASP A 224 1.67 -3.05 16.53
N LEU A 225 1.49 -1.84 17.07
CA LEU A 225 2.39 -0.71 16.84
C LEU A 225 3.83 -0.99 17.28
N SER A 226 4.05 -1.73 18.37
CA SER A 226 5.38 -2.08 18.86
C SER A 226 6.12 -2.97 17.87
N VAL A 227 5.40 -3.92 17.26
CA VAL A 227 5.94 -4.77 16.19
C VAL A 227 6.26 -3.94 14.95
N LEU A 228 5.36 -3.06 14.53
CA LEU A 228 5.59 -2.15 13.39
C LEU A 228 6.81 -1.26 13.62
N TYR A 229 6.92 -0.66 14.81
CA TYR A 229 8.04 0.19 15.16
C TYR A 229 9.35 -0.59 15.15
N GLN A 230 9.38 -1.80 15.72
CA GLN A 230 10.57 -2.63 15.76
C GLN A 230 11.02 -3.11 14.37
N LEU A 231 10.07 -3.43 13.49
CA LEU A 231 10.37 -3.75 12.10
C LEU A 231 11.08 -2.58 11.41
N VAL A 232 10.64 -1.35 11.65
CA VAL A 232 11.23 -0.16 11.01
C VAL A 232 12.55 0.24 11.66
N SER A 233 12.63 0.24 12.99
CA SER A 233 13.79 0.71 13.75
C SER A 233 15.00 -0.23 13.64
N SER A 234 14.77 -1.53 13.37
CA SER A 234 15.82 -2.53 13.19
C SER A 234 16.52 -2.46 11.83
N VAL A 235 15.96 -1.75 10.85
CA VAL A 235 16.58 -1.60 9.53
C VAL A 235 17.68 -0.55 9.58
N ARG A 236 18.81 -0.87 8.95
CA ARG A 236 19.95 0.06 8.83
C ARG A 236 19.50 1.35 8.15
N ARG A 237 19.79 2.47 8.82
CA ARG A 237 19.53 3.81 8.30
C ARG A 237 20.73 4.34 7.53
N SER A 238 20.47 5.15 6.52
CA SER A 238 21.48 5.86 5.75
C SER A 238 20.98 7.27 5.43
N ARG A 239 21.89 8.21 5.19
CA ARG A 239 21.52 9.54 4.70
C ARG A 239 21.49 9.51 3.19
N CYS A 240 20.41 10.03 2.59
CA CYS A 240 20.34 10.23 1.15
C CYS A 240 21.46 11.18 0.72
N HIS A 241 22.25 10.79 -0.29
CA HIS A 241 23.38 11.61 -0.78
C HIS A 241 22.92 12.90 -1.47
N TRP A 242 21.68 12.95 -1.96
CA TRP A 242 21.13 14.10 -2.67
C TRP A 242 20.46 15.10 -1.73
N CYS A 243 19.39 14.69 -1.03
CA CYS A 243 18.62 15.61 -0.18
C CYS A 243 19.02 15.58 1.31
N GLY A 244 19.94 14.70 1.71
CA GLY A 244 20.45 14.63 3.09
C GLY A 244 19.51 14.02 4.15
N ILE A 245 18.26 13.70 3.79
CA ILE A 245 17.26 13.08 4.66
C ILE A 245 17.67 11.65 5.02
N GLU A 246 17.50 11.28 6.30
CA GLU A 246 17.69 9.89 6.77
C GLU A 246 16.60 8.97 6.23
N VAL A 247 16.99 7.86 5.63
CA VAL A 247 16.11 6.87 4.99
C VAL A 247 16.49 5.45 5.39
N ILE A 248 15.60 4.51 5.09
CA ILE A 248 15.90 3.07 5.09
C ILE A 248 15.74 2.52 3.67
N GLY A 249 16.52 1.50 3.31
CA GLY A 249 16.56 0.94 1.96
C GLY A 249 17.47 1.70 0.99
N ASP A 250 17.28 1.45 -0.30
CA ASP A 250 18.19 1.82 -1.39
C ASP A 250 17.75 3.06 -2.20
N ARG A 251 16.54 3.56 -1.97
CA ARG A 251 15.96 4.68 -2.74
C ARG A 251 15.16 5.61 -1.86
N CYS A 252 15.51 6.89 -1.87
CA CYS A 252 14.81 7.93 -1.13
C CYS A 252 13.40 8.16 -1.68
N VAL A 253 12.38 8.21 -0.81
CA VAL A 253 10.98 8.43 -1.23
C VAL A 253 10.65 9.91 -1.51
N PHE A 254 11.46 10.85 -1.01
CA PHE A 254 11.30 12.28 -1.29
C PHE A 254 11.90 12.67 -2.66
N CYS A 255 13.21 12.53 -2.82
CA CYS A 255 13.92 12.97 -4.02
C CYS A 255 14.10 11.88 -5.10
N SER A 256 13.72 10.61 -4.82
CA SER A 256 13.92 9.46 -5.70
C SER A 256 15.37 9.03 -5.96
N ALA A 257 16.38 9.68 -5.36
CA ALA A 257 17.78 9.28 -5.50
C ALA A 257 18.00 7.86 -4.96
N THR A 258 18.74 7.05 -5.73
CA THR A 258 19.20 5.72 -5.34
C THR A 258 20.58 5.81 -4.68
N ALA A 259 20.87 4.86 -3.79
CA ALA A 259 22.21 4.72 -3.24
C ALA A 259 23.23 4.49 -4.37
N PRO A 260 24.42 5.10 -4.31
CA PRO A 260 25.45 4.86 -5.31
C PRO A 260 25.91 3.40 -5.23
N ASP A 261 26.12 2.78 -6.39
CA ASP A 261 26.68 1.44 -6.49
C ASP A 261 28.03 1.41 -5.75
N HIS A 262 28.19 0.49 -4.80
CA HIS A 262 29.52 0.19 -4.28
C HIS A 262 30.31 -0.46 -5.42
N ALA A 263 31.10 0.32 -6.15
CA ALA A 263 32.16 -0.25 -6.97
C ALA A 263 33.01 -1.13 -6.03
N PRO A 264 33.27 -2.42 -6.37
CA PRO A 264 34.15 -3.24 -5.56
C PRO A 264 35.48 -2.51 -5.50
N THR A 265 35.94 -2.23 -4.28
CA THR A 265 37.29 -1.74 -4.03
C THR A 265 38.24 -2.65 -4.76
N HIS A 266 38.86 -2.14 -5.83
CA HIS A 266 39.96 -2.83 -6.50
C HIS A 266 41.06 -2.98 -5.45
N GLU A 267 41.10 -4.13 -4.81
CA GLU A 267 42.12 -4.48 -3.85
C GLU A 267 43.44 -4.46 -4.62
N ASN A 268 44.24 -3.43 -4.36
CA ASN A 268 45.58 -3.26 -4.90
C ASN A 268 46.39 -4.51 -4.54
N ARG A 269 46.44 -5.48 -5.46
CA ARG A 269 47.41 -6.57 -5.42
C ARG A 269 48.79 -5.95 -5.52
N ILE A 270 49.43 -5.78 -4.37
CA ILE A 270 50.85 -5.52 -4.27
C ILE A 270 51.56 -6.72 -4.93
N PRO A 271 52.36 -6.52 -6.00
CA PRO A 271 53.09 -7.63 -6.60
C PRO A 271 54.17 -8.08 -5.62
N ALA A 272 54.15 -9.36 -5.26
CA ALA A 272 55.20 -9.98 -4.46
C ALA A 272 56.52 -9.96 -5.26
N ARG A 273 57.59 -9.52 -4.59
CA ARG A 273 58.97 -9.61 -5.06
C ARG A 273 59.54 -11.00 -4.82
#